data_AF-A0A3D0X203-F1
#
_entry.id   AF-A0A3D0X203-F1
#
_cell.length_a   1.000
_cell.length_b   1.000
_cell.length_c   1.000
_cell.angle_alpha   90.00
_cell.angle_beta   90.00
_cell.angle_gamma   90.00
#
_symmetry.space_group_name_H-M   'P 1'
#
loop_
_entity.id
_entity.type
_entity.pdbx_description
1 polymer ?
#
loop_
_entity_poly.entity_id
_entity_poly.type
_entity_poly.pdbx_seq_one_letter_code
_entity_poly.pdbx_strand_id
1 'polypeptide(L)' 'LLPGGRMAFVEVKAPGRAPRPLQEARHRTLRRLGFRVFVLDRPEQIGGILDEIRTP' A
#
# COMPACT_ATOMS: atom_id res chain seq x y z
N LEU A 1 -11.38 -6.84 16.32
CA LEU A 1 -11.26 -5.39 16.05
C LEU A 1 -11.69 -4.99 14.64
N LEU A 2 -11.68 -5.87 13.63
CA LEU A 2 -12.35 -5.61 12.35
C LEU A 2 -12.99 -6.89 11.78
N PRO A 3 -14.19 -7.30 12.23
CA PRO A 3 -14.90 -8.45 11.64
C PRO A 3 -15.14 -8.21 10.15
N GLY A 4 -14.56 -9.05 9.29
CA GLY A 4 -14.65 -8.91 7.84
C GLY A 4 -13.91 -7.70 7.25
N GLY A 5 -13.09 -6.99 8.03
CA GLY A 5 -12.38 -5.81 7.53
C GLY A 5 -11.21 -6.17 6.63
N ARG A 6 -10.97 -5.33 5.62
CA ARG A 6 -9.82 -5.40 4.72
C ARG A 6 -8.87 -4.26 5.08
N MET A 7 -7.58 -4.55 5.20
CA MET A 7 -6.57 -3.58 5.61
C MET A 7 -5.35 -3.66 4.71
N ALA A 8 -4.88 -2.50 4.28
CA ALA A 8 -3.63 -2.31 3.54
C ALA A 8 -3.03 -0.95 3.87
N PHE A 9 -1.76 -0.77 3.52
CA PHE A 9 -1.03 0.49 3.68
C PHE A 9 -0.73 1.11 2.32
N VAL A 10 -0.82 2.44 2.23
CA VAL A 10 -0.49 3.20 1.01
C VAL A 10 0.46 4.33 1.39
N GLU A 11 1.61 4.39 0.73
CA GLU A 11 2.53 5.54 0.80
C GLU A 11 2.27 6.45 -0.40
N VAL A 12 1.91 7.71 -0.14
CA VAL A 12 1.66 8.69 -1.21
C VAL A 12 2.94 9.45 -1.55
N LYS A 13 3.23 9.58 -2.85
CA LYS A 13 4.41 10.25 -3.38
C LYS A 13 4.02 11.30 -4.42
N ALA A 14 4.90 12.28 -4.65
CA ALA A 14 4.79 13.10 -5.85
C ALA A 14 5.00 12.23 -7.10
N PRO A 15 4.42 12.58 -8.26
CA PRO A 15 4.54 11.77 -9.48
C PRO A 15 5.99 11.39 -9.82
N GLY A 16 6.23 10.10 -10.06
CA GLY A 16 7.54 9.55 -10.40
C GLY A 16 8.53 9.44 -9.24
N ARG A 17 8.14 9.75 -7.99
CA ARG A 17 9.04 9.66 -6.83
C ARG A 17 8.94 8.30 -6.14
N ALA A 18 10.10 7.71 -5.89
CA ALA A 18 10.22 6.47 -5.13
C ALA A 18 10.21 6.70 -3.59
N PRO A 19 9.86 5.68 -2.79
CA PRO A 19 10.09 5.70 -1.35
C PRO A 19 11.58 5.82 -0.99
N ARG A 20 11.87 6.44 0.15
CA ARG A 20 13.24 6.50 0.71
C ARG A 20 13.63 5.14 1.30
N PRO A 21 14.92 4.82 1.46
CA PRO A 21 15.37 3.52 2.00
C PRO A 21 14.72 3.10 3.33
N LEU A 22 14.48 4.05 4.23
CA LEU A 22 13.79 3.79 5.50
C LEU A 22 12.31 3.42 5.31
N GLN A 23 11.64 4.04 4.34
CA GLN A 23 10.26 3.75 3.99
C GLN A 23 10.18 2.35 3.36
N GLU A 24 11.12 1.99 2.49
CA GLU A 24 11.21 0.62 1.96
C GLU A 24 11.45 -0.42 3.05
N ALA A 25 12.30 -0.11 4.04
CA ALA A 25 12.49 -0.99 5.20
C ALA A 25 11.18 -1.20 5.96
N ARG A 26 10.39 -0.13 6.17
CA ARG A 26 9.07 -0.24 6.78
C ARG A 26 8.09 -1.04 5.91
N HIS A 27 8.10 -0.84 4.60
CA HIS A 27 7.28 -1.63 3.66
C HIS A 27 7.62 -3.12 3.76
N ARG A 28 8.91 -3.47 3.81
CA ARG A 28 9.34 -4.88 4.00
C ARG A 28 8.80 -5.46 5.31
N THR A 29 8.87 -4.72 6.42
CA THR A 29 8.32 -5.17 7.70
C THR A 29 6.81 -5.39 7.62
N LEU A 30 6.05 -4.44 7.07
CA LEU A 30 4.59 -4.57 6.94
C LEU A 30 4.18 -5.74 6.03
N ARG A 31 4.89 -5.93 4.91
CA ARG A 31 4.67 -7.09 4.02
C ARG A 31 4.95 -8.42 4.71
N ARG A 32 6.00 -8.50 5.55
CA ARG A 32 6.30 -9.70 6.36
C ARG A 32 5.21 -10.01 7.38
N LEU A 33 4.47 -9.01 7.85
CA LEU A 33 3.30 -9.20 8.73
C LEU A 33 2.02 -9.57 7.96
N GLY A 34 2.09 -9.78 6.64
CA GLY A 34 0.96 -10.17 5.80
C GLY A 34 0.12 -9.01 5.28
N PHE A 35 0.54 -7.75 5.50
CA PHE A 35 -0.18 -6.60 4.96
C PHE A 35 0.21 -6.33 3.50
N ARG A 36 -0.77 -5.94 2.69
CA ARG A 36 -0.52 -5.36 1.37
C ARG A 36 -0.04 -3.92 1.54
N VAL A 37 0.97 -3.53 0.76
CA VAL A 37 1.61 -2.21 0.85
C VAL A 37 1.86 -1.65 -0.55
N PHE A 38 1.26 -0.49 -0.81
CA PHE A 38 1.24 0.18 -2.10
C PHE A 38 2.02 1.49 -2.07
N VAL A 39 2.51 1.91 -3.23
CA VAL A 39 3.01 3.26 -3.48
C VAL A 39 2.05 3.92 -4.47
N LEU A 40 1.54 5.09 -4.11
CA LEU A 40 0.61 5.87 -4.92
C LEU A 40 1.31 7.16 -5.33
N ASP A 41 1.65 7.29 -6.61
CA ASP A 41 2.25 8.50 -7.18
C ASP A 41 1.39 9.14 -8.27
N ARG A 42 0.29 8.48 -8.65
CA ARG A 42 -0.67 8.93 -9.65
C ARG A 42 -2.11 8.59 -9.24
N PRO A 43 -3.07 9.54 -9.27
CA PRO A 43 -4.47 9.29 -8.90
C PRO A 43 -5.14 8.10 -9.62
N GLU A 44 -4.74 7.80 -10.84
CA GLU A 44 -5.29 6.73 -11.67
C GLU A 44 -4.98 5.32 -11.11
N GLN A 45 -3.98 5.19 -10.22
CA GLN A 45 -3.67 3.94 -9.53
C GLN A 45 -4.69 3.61 -8.42
N ILE A 46 -5.48 4.59 -7.95
CA ILE A 46 -6.39 4.41 -6.80
C ILE A 46 -7.39 3.29 -7.06
N GLY A 47 -7.97 3.22 -8.27
CA GLY A 47 -8.93 2.18 -8.63
C GLY A 47 -8.33 0.78 -8.48
N GLY A 48 -7.17 0.54 -9.09
CA GLY A 48 -6.48 -0.76 -9.02
C GLY A 48 -6.07 -1.15 -7.60
N ILE A 49 -5.64 -0.19 -6.78
CA ILE A 49 -5.32 -0.45 -5.36
C ILE A 49 -6.57 -0.87 -4.59
N LEU A 50 -7.70 -0.19 -4.79
CA LEU A 50 -8.97 -0.55 -4.13
C LEU A 50 -9.48 -1.91 -4.57
N ASP A 51 -9.37 -2.24 -5.87
CA ASP A 51 -9.75 -3.54 -6.41
C ASP A 51 -8.89 -4.66 -5.82
N GLU A 52 -7.57 -4.45 -5.72
CA GLU A 52 -6.69 -5.40 -5.07
C GLU A 52 -7.12 -5.61 -3.63
N ILE A 53 -7.22 -4.56 -2.80
CA ILE A 53 -7.67 -4.64 -1.39
C ILE A 53 -9.01 -5.38 -1.26
N ARG A 54 -9.90 -5.25 -2.24
CA ARG A 54 -11.22 -5.88 -2.25
C ARG A 54 -11.26 -7.31 -2.77
N THR A 55 -10.18 -7.83 -3.32
CA THR A 55 -10.11 -9.21 -3.81
C THR A 55 -9.77 -10.14 -2.63
N PRO A 56 -10.54 -11.24 -2.43
CA PRO A 56 -10.31 -12.22 -1.36
C PRO A 56 -8.87 -12.74 -1.27
#